data_AF-A0A831KDE9-F1
#
_entry.id   AF-A0A831KDE9-F1
#
_cell.length_a   1.000
_cell.length_b   1.000
_cell.length_c   1.000
_cell.angle_alpha   90.00
_cell.angle_beta   90.00
_cell.angle_gamma   90.00
#
_symmetry.space_group_name_H-M   'P 1'
#
loop_
_entity.id
_entity.type
_entity.pdbx_description
1 polymer ?
#
loop_
_entity_poly.entity_id
_entity_poly.type
_entity_poly.pdbx_seq_one_letter_code
_entity_poly.pdbx_strand_id
1 'polypeptide(L)'
;MPDRSVLIVGLGNPGPDYELTRHNVGFLAIDYFAGEIGQPITSEKWQGLFARTRLSGKTVFLLKPQAFMNRSGECVARFATYFKIEPE
;
A
#
# COMPACT_ATOMS: atom_id res chain seq x y z
N MET A 1 1.86 -19.95 15.41
CA MET A 1 2.69 -18.77 15.06
C MET A 1 1.76 -17.57 14.99
N PRO A 2 2.10 -16.39 15.54
CA PRO A 2 1.27 -15.20 15.34
C PRO A 2 1.09 -14.98 13.83
N ASP A 3 -0.12 -14.60 13.42
CA ASP A 3 -0.42 -14.31 12.01
C ASP A 3 0.49 -13.16 11.55
N ARG A 4 1.56 -13.49 10.81
CA ARG A 4 2.55 -12.51 10.38
C ARG A 4 1.87 -11.59 9.36
N SER A 5 1.73 -10.33 9.72
CA SER A 5 1.20 -9.31 8.84
C SER A 5 2.31 -8.73 7.97
N VAL A 6 2.05 -8.60 6.68
CA VAL A 6 2.98 -8.02 5.69
C VAL A 6 2.39 -6.72 5.15
N LEU A 7 3.21 -5.68 5.05
CA LEU A 7 2.85 -4.42 4.41
C LEU A 7 3.61 -4.27 3.10
N ILE A 8 2.89 -4.25 1.99
CA ILE A 8 3.43 -3.96 0.65
C ILE A 8 3.04 -2.54 0.29
N VAL A 9 4.02 -1.66 0.12
CA VAL A 9 3.81 -0.24 -0.18
C VAL A 9 4.21 0.06 -1.61
N GLY A 10 3.28 0.58 -2.39
CA GLY A 10 3.56 1.19 -3.69
C GLY A 10 3.76 2.68 -3.50
N LEU A 11 4.93 3.20 -3.85
CA LEU A 11 5.20 4.63 -3.81
C LEU A 11 4.84 5.31 -5.15
N GLY A 12 4.43 6.57 -5.08
CA GLY A 12 3.95 7.36 -6.21
C GLY A 12 3.42 8.72 -5.77
N ASN A 13 2.98 9.53 -6.73
CA ASN A 13 2.21 10.75 -6.51
C ASN A 13 0.76 10.54 -6.97
N PRO A 14 -0.24 11.07 -6.25
CA PRO A 14 -1.64 11.03 -6.65
C PRO A 14 -1.93 12.03 -7.79
N GLY A 15 -2.95 11.75 -8.58
CA GLY A 15 -3.44 12.65 -9.62
C GLY A 15 -3.10 12.21 -11.05
N PRO A 16 -3.91 12.62 -12.04
CA PRO A 16 -3.86 12.11 -13.41
C PRO A 16 -2.52 12.40 -14.11
N ASP A 17 -1.90 13.54 -13.80
CA ASP A 17 -0.62 13.96 -14.40
C ASP A 17 0.55 13.03 -14.05
N TYR A 18 0.42 12.24 -12.98
CA TYR A 18 1.49 11.39 -12.47
C TYR A 18 1.33 9.90 -12.82
N GLU A 19 0.13 9.47 -13.22
CA GLU A 19 -0.25 8.05 -13.34
C GLU A 19 0.74 7.21 -14.15
N LEU A 20 1.21 7.74 -15.29
CA LEU A 20 2.10 7.02 -16.22
C LEU A 20 3.56 7.50 -16.15
N THR A 21 3.96 8.13 -15.05
CA THR A 21 5.35 8.53 -14.84
C THR A 21 6.18 7.39 -14.24
N ARG A 22 7.49 7.37 -14.50
CA ARG A 22 8.41 6.38 -13.90
C ARG A 22 8.38 6.39 -12.36
N HIS A 23 8.05 7.53 -11.76
CA HIS A 23 7.91 7.67 -10.30
C HIS A 23 6.66 6.94 -9.74
N ASN A 24 5.67 6.64 -10.56
CA ASN A 24 4.43 5.95 -10.16
C ASN A 24 4.45 4.44 -10.40
N VAL A 25 5.60 3.87 -10.79
CA VAL A 25 5.71 2.42 -11.00
C VAL A 25 5.30 1.60 -9.77
N GLY A 26 5.51 2.13 -8.56
CA GLY A 26 5.07 1.49 -7.33
C GLY A 26 3.55 1.41 -7.20
N PHE A 27 2.82 2.48 -7.57
CA PHE A 27 1.36 2.46 -7.62
C PHE A 27 0.85 1.47 -8.67
N LEU A 28 1.43 1.49 -9.88
CA LEU A 28 1.06 0.59 -10.96
C LEU A 28 1.28 -0.88 -10.59
N ALA A 29 2.39 -1.20 -9.91
CA ALA A 29 2.67 -2.55 -9.44
C ALA A 29 1.66 -3.03 -8.40
N ILE A 30 1.27 -2.15 -7.47
CA ILE A 30 0.23 -2.45 -6.47
C ILE A 30 -1.14 -2.64 -7.14
N ASP A 31 -1.51 -1.80 -8.10
CA ASP A 31 -2.77 -1.91 -8.84
C ASP A 31 -2.83 -3.20 -9.66
N TYR A 32 -1.74 -3.54 -10.36
CA TYR A 32 -1.62 -4.81 -11.08
C TYR A 32 -1.77 -6.00 -10.13
N PHE A 33 -1.01 -6.01 -9.04
CA PHE A 33 -1.05 -7.11 -8.07
C PHE A 33 -2.43 -7.26 -7.42
N ALA A 34 -3.07 -6.16 -7.07
CA ALA A 34 -4.44 -6.11 -6.56
C ALA A 34 -5.45 -6.69 -7.56
N GLY A 35 -5.30 -6.37 -8.85
CA GLY A 35 -6.10 -6.93 -9.93
C GLY A 35 -5.94 -8.45 -10.06
N GLU A 36 -4.71 -8.94 -10.06
CA GLU A 36 -4.40 -10.38 -10.18
C GLU A 36 -5.02 -11.22 -9.05
N ILE A 37 -5.09 -10.66 -7.84
CA ILE A 37 -5.70 -11.36 -6.68
C ILE A 37 -7.17 -11.02 -6.47
N GLY A 38 -7.79 -10.23 -7.36
CA GLY A 38 -9.19 -9.82 -7.27
C GLY A 38 -9.53 -8.96 -6.05
N GLN A 39 -8.56 -8.21 -5.51
CA GLN A 39 -8.72 -7.40 -4.30
C GLN A 39 -8.63 -5.91 -4.63
N PRO A 40 -9.74 -5.18 -4.78
CA PRO A 40 -9.71 -3.76 -5.07
C PRO A 40 -9.20 -2.94 -3.88
N ILE A 41 -8.49 -1.84 -4.18
CA ILE A 41 -7.90 -0.92 -3.20
C ILE A 41 -8.84 0.25 -2.95
N THR A 42 -9.81 0.05 -2.06
CA THR A 42 -10.91 1.00 -1.85
C THR A 42 -10.96 1.59 -0.45
N SER A 43 -10.16 1.09 0.49
CA SER A 43 -10.18 1.57 1.87
C SER A 43 -9.26 2.78 2.00
N GLU A 44 -9.64 3.76 2.81
CA GLU A 44 -8.86 4.98 3.01
C GLU A 44 -8.50 5.17 4.48
N LYS A 45 -7.22 5.43 4.76
CA LYS A 45 -6.76 5.80 6.10
C LYS A 45 -5.43 6.54 6.07
N TRP A 46 -5.26 7.54 6.93
CA TRP A 46 -4.03 8.36 7.05
C TRP A 46 -3.43 8.80 5.71
N GLN A 47 -4.27 9.35 4.83
CA GLN A 47 -3.86 9.76 3.47
C GLN A 47 -3.25 8.59 2.67
N GLY A 48 -3.84 7.41 2.75
CA GLY A 48 -3.43 6.23 2.00
C GLY A 48 -4.65 5.43 1.56
N LEU A 49 -4.63 5.02 0.29
CA LEU A 49 -5.54 4.01 -0.25
C LEU A 49 -4.96 2.65 0.05
N PHE A 50 -5.76 1.73 0.58
CA PHE A 50 -5.28 0.42 0.96
C PHE A 50 -6.31 -0.68 0.73
N ALA A 51 -5.79 -1.91 0.67
CA ALA A 51 -6.54 -3.13 0.75
C ALA A 51 -5.93 -4.05 1.80
N ARG A 52 -6.77 -4.85 2.46
CA ARG A 52 -6.35 -5.95 3.31
C ARG A 52 -6.83 -7.25 2.70
N THR A 53 -5.91 -8.19 2.52
CA THR A 53 -6.20 -9.53 1.99
C THR A 53 -5.48 -10.60 2.80
N ARG A 54 -5.77 -11.87 2.51
CA ARG A 54 -5.08 -13.02 3.09
C ARG A 54 -4.46 -13.85 1.97
N LEU A 55 -3.13 -13.95 1.98
CA LEU A 55 -2.37 -14.70 0.98
C LEU A 55 -1.47 -15.71 1.68
N SER A 56 -1.53 -16.97 1.25
CA SER A 56 -0.72 -18.06 1.80
C SER A 56 -0.74 -18.12 3.34
N GLY A 57 -1.93 -17.91 3.92
CA GLY A 57 -2.15 -17.94 5.37
C GLY A 57 -1.79 -16.66 6.13
N LYS A 58 -1.13 -15.67 5.48
CA LYS A 58 -0.69 -14.40 6.07
C LYS A 58 -1.67 -13.26 5.79
N THR A 59 -1.85 -12.36 6.75
CA THR A 59 -2.50 -11.06 6.49
C THR A 59 -1.56 -10.18 5.66
N VAL A 60 -2.02 -9.66 4.51
CA VAL A 60 -1.26 -8.77 3.64
C VAL A 60 -2.02 -7.45 3.46
N PHE A 61 -1.32 -6.34 3.65
CA PHE A 61 -1.81 -4.99 3.37
C PHE A 61 -1.14 -4.47 2.10
N LEU A 62 -1.94 -4.01 1.15
CA LEU A 62 -1.48 -3.25 -0.02
C LEU A 62 -1.75 -1.78 0.25
N LEU A 63 -0.73 -0.93 0.18
CA LEU A 63 -0.85 0.49 0.52
C LEU A 63 -0.32 1.38 -0.62
N LYS A 64 -1.13 2.37 -1.00
CA LYS A 64 -0.80 3.48 -1.90
C LYS A 64 -0.94 4.80 -1.14
N PRO A 65 0.14 5.37 -0.58
CA PRO A 65 0.09 6.67 0.09
C PRO A 65 -0.41 7.77 -0.86
N GLN A 66 -1.54 8.40 -0.56
CA GLN A 66 -2.16 9.49 -1.34
C GLN A 66 -1.60 10.87 -0.97
N ALA A 67 -0.45 10.92 -0.31
CA ALA A 67 0.35 12.13 -0.21
C ALA A 67 1.31 12.23 -1.41
N PHE A 68 2.10 13.30 -1.48
CA PHE A 68 3.23 13.32 -2.41
C PHE A 68 4.33 12.34 -1.96
N MET A 69 5.10 11.86 -2.93
CA MET A 69 6.22 10.92 -2.76
C MET A 69 7.15 11.28 -1.59
N ASN A 70 7.46 12.57 -1.43
CA ASN A 70 8.34 13.08 -0.36
C ASN A 70 7.72 13.01 1.05
N ARG A 71 6.42 12.74 1.16
CA ARG A 71 5.67 12.66 2.43
C ARG A 71 5.10 11.26 2.70
N SER A 72 5.40 10.27 1.85
CA SER A 72 4.87 8.91 2.01
C SER A 72 5.26 8.26 3.35
N GLY A 73 6.39 8.65 3.94
CA GLY A 73 6.86 8.12 5.22
C GLY A 73 5.88 8.30 6.39
N GLU A 74 5.14 9.42 6.44
CA GLU A 74 4.15 9.67 7.49
C GLU A 74 2.98 8.67 7.41
N CYS A 75 2.52 8.39 6.19
CA CYS A 75 1.46 7.41 5.92
C CYS A 75 1.93 6.00 6.30
N VAL A 76 3.09 5.59 5.80
CA VAL A 76 3.65 4.25 6.03
C VAL A 76 3.92 4.00 7.52
N ALA A 77 4.54 4.95 8.22
CA ALA A 77 4.84 4.81 9.64
C ALA A 77 3.56 4.66 10.48
N ARG A 78 2.52 5.46 10.20
CA ARG A 78 1.22 5.34 10.90
C ARG A 78 0.55 4.00 10.64
N PHE A 79 0.61 3.50 9.40
CA PHE A 79 0.09 2.18 9.04
C PHE A 79 0.81 1.06 9.80
N ALA A 80 2.14 1.05 9.72
CA ALA A 80 2.98 0.05 10.36
C ALA A 80 2.73 0.01 11.87
N THR A 81 2.75 1.17 12.55
CA THR A 81 2.50 1.27 13.99
C THR A 81 1.09 0.79 14.38
N TYR A 82 0.06 1.20 13.65
CA TYR A 82 -1.32 0.83 14.00
C TYR A 82 -1.59 -0.66 13.83
N PHE A 83 -1.06 -1.25 12.76
CA PHE A 83 -1.22 -2.68 12.48
C PHE A 83 -0.13 -3.56 13.11
N LYS A 84 0.78 -2.97 13.88
CA LYS A 84 1.90 -3.65 14.57
C LYS A 84 2.75 -4.47 13.59
N ILE A 85 3.09 -3.85 12.47
CA ILE A 85 3.93 -4.42 11.42
C ILE A 85 5.34 -3.87 11.62
N GLU A 86 6.26 -4.73 12.03
CA GLU A 86 7.65 -4.37 12.22
C GLU A 86 8.41 -4.41 10.87
N PRO A 87 9.35 -3.49 10.62
CA PRO A 87 10.36 -3.70 9.58
C PRO A 87 11.24 -4.88 9.98
N GLU A 88 11.57 -5.72 9.01
CA GLU A 88 12.30 -6.98 9.21
C GLU A 88 13.81 -6.77 9.04
#